data_AF-A0A920W0G7-F1
#
_entry.id   AF-A0A920W0G7-F1
#
_cell.length_a   1.000
_cell.length_b   1.000
_cell.length_c   1.000
_cell.angle_alpha   90.00
_cell.angle_beta   90.00
_cell.angle_gamma   90.00
#
_symmetry.space_group_name_H-M   'P 1'
#
loop_
_entity.id
_entity.type
_entity.pdbx_description
1 polymer ?
#
loop_
_entity_poly.entity_id
_entity_poly.type
_entity_poly.pdbx_seq_one_letter_code
_entity_poly.pdbx_strand_id
1 'polypeptide(L)' 'MVEALKNLDLLVVHDMLATETTQLAKIVLPSNGPGFDEGTTTNIGGRVQARKKALDSNSIADWKLISVMLKRLGG' A
#
# COMPACT_ATOMS: atom_id res chain seq x y z
N MET A 1 7.81 -11.40 -16.36
CA MET A 1 7.21 -10.69 -15.22
C MET A 1 6.13 -9.71 -15.68
N VAL A 2 6.45 -8.69 -16.48
CA VAL A 2 5.45 -7.76 -17.04
C VAL A 2 4.34 -8.47 -17.81
N GLU A 3 4.69 -9.42 -18.67
CA GLU A 3 3.68 -10.18 -19.44
C GLU A 3 2.73 -10.98 -18.54
N ALA A 4 3.18 -11.46 -17.39
CA ALA A 4 2.30 -12.15 -16.44
C ALA A 4 1.30 -11.17 -15.78
N LEU A 5 1.74 -9.95 -15.46
CA LEU A 5 0.87 -8.92 -14.86
C LEU A 5 -0.22 -8.44 -15.83
N LYS A 6 0.09 -8.37 -17.14
CA LYS A 6 -0.89 -8.00 -18.17
C LYS A 6 -2.04 -9.01 -18.31
N ASN A 7 -1.76 -10.28 -18.01
CA ASN A 7 -2.73 -11.37 -18.11
C ASN A 7 -3.69 -11.46 -16.90
N LEU A 8 -3.53 -10.62 -15.87
CA LEU A 8 -4.45 -10.59 -14.74
C LEU A 8 -5.78 -9.93 -15.12
N ASP A 9 -6.90 -10.60 -14.83
CA ASP A 9 -8.25 -10.03 -14.98
C ASP A 9 -8.40 -8.73 -14.18
N LEU A 10 -7.80 -8.70 -12.99
CA LEU A 10 -7.75 -7.53 -12.12
C LEU A 10 -6.35 -7.35 -11.54
N LEU A 11 -5.77 -6.17 -11.78
CA LEU A 11 -4.57 -5.68 -11.11
C LEU A 11 -4.93 -4.37 -10.42
N VAL A 12 -4.77 -4.34 -9.10
CA VAL A 12 -4.91 -3.13 -8.27
C VAL A 12 -3.53 -2.77 -7.74
N VAL A 13 -3.12 -1.52 -7.93
CA VAL A 13 -1.85 -0.99 -7.41
C VAL A 13 -2.15 -0.02 -6.29
N HIS A 14 -1.51 -0.22 -5.14
CA HIS A 14 -1.55 0.72 -4.02
C HIS A 14 -0.16 1.30 -3.82
N ASP A 15 0.01 2.57 -4.20
CA ASP A 15 1.33 3.21 -4.26
C ASP A 15 1.21 4.71 -3.97
N MET A 16 2.28 5.29 -3.44
CA MET A 16 2.38 6.72 -3.14
C MET A 16 2.74 7.53 -4.38
N LEU A 17 3.39 6.90 -5.37
CA LEU A 17 3.84 7.53 -6.60
C LEU A 17 3.44 6.70 -7.83
N ALA A 18 3.29 7.36 -8.97
CA ALA A 18 3.04 6.66 -10.23
C ALA A 18 4.32 5.91 -10.67
N THR A 19 4.15 4.63 -10.99
CA THR A 19 5.22 3.72 -11.42
C THR A 19 4.89 3.04 -12.75
N GLU A 20 5.83 2.33 -13.37
CA GLU A 20 5.56 1.54 -14.58
C GLU A 20 4.48 0.47 -14.33
N THR A 21 4.39 -0.05 -13.09
CA THR A 21 3.37 -1.05 -12.72
C THR A 21 1.99 -0.40 -12.58
N THR A 22 1.93 0.86 -12.16
CA THR A 22 0.69 1.66 -12.10
C THR A 22 0.02 1.75 -13.48
N GLN A 23 0.82 1.84 -14.55
CA GLN A 23 0.32 1.92 -15.94
C GLN A 23 -0.35 0.63 -16.42
N LEU A 24 -0.08 -0.50 -15.76
CA LEU A 24 -0.67 -1.80 -16.09
C LEU A 24 -1.96 -2.08 -15.31
N ALA A 25 -2.25 -1.28 -14.27
CA ALA A 25 -3.32 -1.54 -13.32
C ALA A 25 -4.69 -1.08 -13.83
N LYS A 26 -5.74 -1.81 -13.46
CA LYS A 26 -7.13 -1.38 -13.70
C LYS A 26 -7.56 -0.33 -12.66
N ILE A 27 -7.02 -0.43 -11.45
CA ILE A 27 -7.32 0.48 -10.34
C ILE A 27 -6.01 0.87 -9.67
N VAL A 28 -5.86 2.16 -9.39
CA VAL A 28 -4.74 2.72 -8.62
C VAL A 28 -5.32 3.36 -7.37
N LEU A 29 -4.89 2.87 -6.21
CA LEU A 29 -5.27 3.39 -4.90
C LEU A 29 -4.11 4.22 -4.32
N PRO A 30 -4.28 5.52 -4.07
CA PRO A 30 -3.20 6.34 -3.52
C PRO A 30 -2.84 5.89 -2.09
N SER A 31 -1.54 5.70 -1.85
CA SER A 31 -0.94 5.51 -0.51
C SER A 31 -0.45 6.85 0.03
N ASN A 32 -0.52 7.02 1.35
CA ASN A 32 0.12 8.17 1.99
C ASN A 32 1.63 7.95 2.15
N GLY A 33 2.04 6.71 2.34
CA GLY A 33 3.43 6.33 2.54
C GLY A 33 3.89 6.43 4.00
N PRO A 34 5.12 5.96 4.28
CA PRO A 34 5.57 5.65 5.64
C PRO A 34 5.76 6.86 6.55
N GLY A 35 5.83 8.08 6.01
CA GLY A 35 5.93 9.31 6.80
C GLY A 35 4.60 9.72 7.46
N PHE A 36 3.48 9.22 6.93
CA PHE A 36 2.12 9.56 7.37
C PHE A 36 1.46 8.45 8.20
N ASP A 37 2.11 7.28 8.27
CA ASP A 37 1.62 6.12 9.01
C ASP A 37 2.50 5.85 10.25
N GLU A 38 1.89 5.22 11.26
CA GLU A 38 2.58 4.67 12.41
C GLU A 38 2.53 3.15 12.41
N GLY A 39 3.56 2.51 12.97
CA GLY A 39 3.65 1.05 12.99
C GLY A 39 5.06 0.56 13.24
N THR A 40 5.41 -0.58 12.64
CA THR A 40 6.74 -1.17 12.80
C THR A 40 7.35 -1.58 11.47
N THR A 41 8.67 -1.75 11.45
CA THR A 41 9.39 -2.37 10.35
C THR A 41 10.52 -3.22 10.88
N THR A 42 10.68 -4.41 10.33
CA THR A 42 11.78 -5.31 10.63
C THR A 42 12.91 -5.05 9.64
N ASN A 43 14.11 -4.73 10.13
CA ASN A 43 15.27 -4.53 9.25
C ASN A 43 15.92 -5.87 8.84
N ILE A 44 16.93 -5.77 7.97
CA ILE A 44 17.70 -6.93 7.48
C ILE A 44 18.40 -7.75 8.58
N GLY A 45 18.63 -7.16 9.76
CA GLY A 45 19.19 -7.85 10.93
C GLY A 45 18.13 -8.47 11.84
N GLY A 46 16.86 -8.46 11.43
CA GLY A 46 15.75 -9.02 12.22
C GLY A 46 15.24 -8.10 13.34
N ARG A 47 15.74 -6.87 13.46
CA ARG A 47 15.29 -5.94 14.50
C ARG A 47 13.97 -5.28 14.11
N VAL A 48 12.95 -5.51 14.92
CA VAL A 48 11.67 -4.77 14.86
C VAL A 48 11.89 -3.35 15.35
N GLN A 49 11.54 -2.37 14.53
CA GLN A 49 11.70 -0.95 14.83
C GLN A 49 10.34 -0.26 14.77
N ALA A 50 9.95 0.36 15.89
CA ALA A 50 8.77 1.21 15.93
C ALA A 50 9.00 2.49 15.13
N ARG A 51 8.01 2.86 14.31
CA ARG A 51 7.95 4.13 13.59
C ARG A 51 6.75 4.92 14.07
N LYS A 52 6.99 6.17 14.41
CA LYS A 52 5.94 7.16 14.66
C LYS A 52 5.68 7.93 13.39
N LYS A 53 4.42 8.36 13.23
CA LYS A 53 4.04 9.28 12.17
C LYS A 53 4.84 10.59 12.28
N ALA A 54 5.33 11.09 11.14
CA ALA A 54 6.09 12.34 11.05
C ALA A 54 5.26 13.49 10.44
N LEU A 55 4.28 13.16 9.59
CA LEU A 55 3.44 14.11 8.86
C LEU A 55 1.96 13.80 9.06
N ASP A 56 1.11 14.82 9.08
CA ASP A 56 -0.34 14.65 9.12
C ASP A 56 -0.94 14.45 7.71
N SER A 57 -1.98 13.63 7.62
CA SER A 57 -2.78 13.42 6.41
C SER A 57 -4.26 13.32 6.80
N ASN A 58 -5.13 13.80 5.92
CA ASN A 58 -6.58 13.61 6.02
C ASN A 58 -7.04 12.27 5.41
N SER A 59 -6.13 11.56 4.74
CA SER A 59 -6.40 10.24 4.20
C SER A 59 -6.27 9.17 5.28
N ILE A 60 -6.96 8.06 5.09
CA ILE A 60 -6.81 6.89 5.96
C ILE A 60 -5.41 6.29 5.81
N ALA A 61 -4.85 5.77 6.91
CA ALA A 61 -3.56 5.06 6.90
C ALA A 61 -3.61 3.83 5.98
N ASP A 62 -2.49 3.48 5.36
CA ASP A 62 -2.43 2.46 4.30
C ASP A 62 -2.90 1.09 4.82
N TRP A 63 -2.47 0.72 6.02
CA TRP A 63 -2.92 -0.53 6.67
C TRP A 63 -4.40 -0.52 7.04
N LYS A 64 -4.97 0.65 7.36
CA LYS A 64 -6.41 0.80 7.63
C LYS A 64 -7.22 0.68 6.36
N LEU A 65 -6.73 1.20 5.22
CA LEU A 65 -7.37 1.00 3.91
C LEU A 65 -7.49 -0.50 3.60
N ILE A 66 -6.44 -1.28 3.80
CA ILE A 66 -6.48 -2.74 3.65
C ILE A 66 -7.56 -3.37 4.55
N SER A 67 -7.64 -2.93 5.81
CA SER A 67 -8.65 -3.41 6.76
C SER A 67 -10.08 -3.07 6.32
N VAL A 68 -10.30 -1.89 5.74
CA VAL A 68 -11.60 -1.47 5.19
C VAL A 68 -11.96 -2.32 3.96
N MET A 69 -11.01 -2.56 3.07
CA MET A 69 -11.21 -3.43 1.90
C MET A 69 -11.62 -4.84 2.34
N LEU A 70 -10.91 -5.42 3.31
CA LEU A 70 -11.23 -6.75 3.84
C LEU A 70 -12.67 -6.83 4.36
N LYS A 71 -13.07 -5.88 5.20
CA LYS A 71 -14.46 -5.81 5.72
C LYS A 71 -15.49 -5.70 4.61
N ARG A 72 -15.19 -4.95 3.54
CA ARG A 72 -16.12 -4.76 2.42
C ARG A 72 -16.29 -6.02 1.57
N LEU A 73 -15.25 -6.85 1.51
CA LEU A 73 -15.22 -8.13 0.80
C LEU A 73 -15.77 -9.30 1.62
N GLY A 74 -16.29 -9.05 2.82
CA GLY A 74 -16.93 -10.06 3.67
C GLY A 74 -15.99 -10.78 4.64
N GLY A 75 -14.81 -10.21 4.90
CA GLY A 75 -13.93 -10.62 6.00
C GLY A 75 -14.33 -10.01 7.35
#